data_AF-A0A4R4VWH8-F1
#
_entry.id   AF-A0A4R4VWH8-F1
#
_cell.length_a   1.000
_cell.length_b   1.000
_cell.length_c   1.000
_cell.angle_alpha   90.00
_cell.angle_beta   90.00
_cell.angle_gamma   90.00
#
_symmetry.space_group_name_H-M   'P 1'
#
loop_
_entity.id
_entity.type
_entity.pdbx_description
1 polymer ?
#
loop_
_entity_poly.entity_id
_entity_poly.type
_entity_poly.pdbx_seq_one_letter_code
_entity_poly.pdbx_strand_id
1 'polypeptide(L)' 'MTMPAWEPHVPRAPRRIRVAEYSCCDAYQLCSEAGQYFILRQTETGGVCSHARQVWDELLAQHTRSHRPEAE' A
#
# COMPACT_ATOMS: atom_id res chain seq x y z
N MET A 1 -15.37 4.59 -8.27
CA MET A 1 -14.95 4.48 -6.87
C MET A 1 -13.83 5.48 -6.65
N THR A 2 -14.00 6.41 -5.70
CA THR A 2 -12.96 7.38 -5.35
C THR A 2 -11.85 6.65 -4.62
N MET A 3 -10.59 6.80 -5.05
CA MET A 3 -9.45 6.25 -4.30
C MET A 3 -9.46 6.83 -2.88
N PRO A 4 -9.27 6.00 -1.84
CA PRO A 4 -9.26 6.49 -0.47
C PRO A 4 -8.18 7.56 -0.29
N ALA A 5 -8.49 8.57 0.52
CA ALA A 5 -7.52 9.58 0.89
C ALA A 5 -6.36 8.90 1.63
N TRP A 6 -5.14 9.10 1.12
CA TRP A 6 -3.93 8.62 1.76
C TRP A 6 -3.61 9.54 2.93
N GLU A 7 -3.55 8.98 4.13
CA GLU A 7 -3.17 9.74 5.34
C GLU A 7 -1.69 9.49 5.67
N PRO A 8 -0.93 10.48 6.16
CA PRO A 8 0.45 10.25 6.57
C PRO A 8 0.54 9.15 7.62
N HIS A 9 1.40 8.16 7.38
CA HIS A 9 1.62 7.08 8.34
C HIS A 9 2.38 7.61 9.57
N VAL A 10 1.71 7.67 10.71
CA VAL A 10 2.38 7.83 12.01
C VAL A 10 2.43 6.46 12.68
N PRO A 11 3.58 5.77 12.67
CA PRO A 11 3.70 4.45 13.28
C PRO A 11 3.43 4.55 14.78
N ARG A 12 2.46 3.79 15.29
CA ARG A 12 2.17 3.77 16.73
C ARG A 12 3.25 2.99 17.48
N ALA A 13 3.81 1.96 16.86
CA ALA A 13 4.94 1.21 17.37
C ALA A 13 5.84 0.78 16.20
N PRO A 14 6.85 1.57 15.81
CA PRO A 14 7.64 1.32 14.59
C PRO A 14 8.34 -0.05 14.56
N ARG A 15 8.52 -0.71 15.71
CA ARG A 15 9.06 -2.09 15.81
C ARG A 15 8.02 -3.21 15.65
N ARG A 16 6.74 -2.91 15.44
CA ARG A 16 5.64 -3.89 15.37
C ARG A 16 4.93 -3.93 14.02
N ILE A 17 5.36 -3.14 13.05
CA ILE A 17 4.86 -3.23 11.68
C ILE A 17 5.36 -4.54 11.08
N ARG A 18 4.42 -5.37 10.63
CA ARG A 18 4.71 -6.57 9.86
C ARG A 18 4.28 -6.37 8.42
N VAL A 19 5.21 -6.48 7.48
CA VAL A 19 4.88 -6.50 6.06
C VAL A 19 4.33 -7.87 5.70
N ALA A 20 3.14 -7.90 5.15
CA ALA A 20 2.46 -9.10 4.68
C ALA A 20 2.75 -9.36 3.19
N GLU A 21 2.67 -8.32 2.35
CA GLU A 21 2.84 -8.44 0.90
C GLU A 21 3.52 -7.20 0.30
N TYR A 22 4.18 -7.38 -0.84
CA TYR A 22 4.89 -6.36 -1.60
C TYR A 22 4.31 -6.25 -3.02
N SER A 23 4.27 -5.04 -3.58
CA SER A 23 4.00 -4.87 -5.02
C SER A 23 5.20 -5.32 -5.86
N CYS A 24 5.01 -5.47 -7.17
CA CYS A 24 6.03 -5.99 -8.08
C CYS A 24 7.37 -5.20 -8.11
N CYS A 25 7.36 -3.95 -7.65
CA CYS A 25 8.55 -3.10 -7.57
C CYS A 25 8.75 -2.46 -6.18
N ASP A 26 8.11 -3.02 -5.14
CA ASP A 26 8.15 -2.51 -3.77
C ASP A 26 7.58 -1.07 -3.60
N ALA A 27 6.89 -0.54 -4.61
CA ALA A 27 6.25 0.78 -4.51
C ALA A 27 5.13 0.83 -3.46
N TYR A 28 4.47 -0.31 -3.21
CA TYR A 28 3.44 -0.48 -2.19
C TYR A 28 3.73 -1.70 -1.33
N GLN A 29 3.44 -1.58 -0.03
CA GLN A 29 3.59 -2.64 0.95
C GLN A 29 2.29 -2.80 1.72
N LEU A 30 1.73 -4.00 1.73
CA LEU A 30 0.63 -4.32 2.64
C LEU A 30 1.22 -4.66 4.01
N CYS A 31 0.90 -3.85 5.00
CA CYS A 31 1.39 -3.95 6.35
C CYS A 31 0.27 -4.29 7.33
N SER A 32 0.65 -4.82 8.49
CA SER A 32 -0.22 -5.03 9.63
C SER A 32 0.44 -4.56 10.93
N GLU A 33 -0.33 -3.88 11.78
CA GLU A 33 0.06 -3.43 13.12
C GLU A 33 -1.16 -3.54 14.03
N ALA A 34 -0.97 -4.09 15.24
CA ALA A 34 -2.01 -4.17 16.27
C ALA A 34 -3.38 -4.75 15.82
N GLY A 35 -3.38 -5.68 14.86
CA GLY A 35 -4.60 -6.31 14.34
C GLY A 35 -5.31 -5.51 13.23
N GLN A 36 -4.70 -4.43 12.75
CA GLN A 36 -5.19 -3.63 11.62
C GLN A 36 -4.26 -3.79 10.42
N TYR A 37 -4.83 -3.81 9.22
CA TYR A 37 -4.08 -3.77 7.97
C TYR A 37 -4.04 -2.35 7.41
N PHE A 38 -2.91 -1.97 6.82
CA PHE A 38 -2.72 -0.71 6.13
C PHE A 38 -1.76 -0.90 4.95
N ILE A 39 -1.89 -0.10 3.92
CA ILE A 39 -0.94 -0.09 2.80
C ILE A 39 0.04 1.05 3.03
N LEU A 40 1.34 0.83 2.92
CA LEU A 40 2.34 1.88 2.85
C LEU A 40 2.76 2.10 1.40
N ARG A 41 2.93 3.36 1.02
CA ARG A 41 3.54 3.76 -0.26
C ARG A 41 4.96 4.27 -0.01
N GLN A 42 5.94 3.83 -0.77
CA GLN A 42 7.35 4.22 -0.58
C GLN A 42 7.71 5.68 -0.94
N THR A 43 6.75 6.51 -1.36
CA THR A 43 7.03 7.94 -1.56
C THR A 43 7.33 8.64 -0.24
N GLU A 44 8.11 9.72 -0.26
CA GLU A 44 8.70 10.43 0.90
C GLU A 44 7.76 10.70 2.09
N THR A 45 6.44 10.61 1.91
CA THR A 45 5.42 10.86 2.93
C THR A 45 4.51 9.67 3.30
N GLY A 46 4.81 8.44 2.85
CA GLY A 46 4.22 7.20 3.37
C GLY A 46 2.72 7.27 3.70
N GLY A 47 1.84 7.12 2.71
CA GLY A 47 0.40 7.14 2.97
C GLY A 47 -0.13 5.81 3.52
N VAL A 48 -1.08 5.82 4.46
CA VAL A 48 -1.89 4.67 4.91
C VAL A 48 -3.32 4.69 4.39
N CYS A 49 -3.90 3.49 4.26
CA CYS A 49 -5.31 3.28 4.00
C CYS A 49 -5.90 2.21 4.95
N SER A 50 -6.92 2.58 5.72
CA SER A 50 -7.60 1.70 6.70
C SER A 50 -8.44 0.58 6.06
N HIS A 51 -8.81 0.72 4.79
CA HIS A 51 -9.50 -0.31 3.98
C HIS A 51 -8.52 -1.19 3.21
N ALA A 52 -7.39 -1.51 3.83
CA ALA A 52 -6.20 -2.03 3.16
C ALA A 52 -6.44 -3.28 2.31
N ARG A 53 -7.23 -4.25 2.80
CA ARG A 53 -7.38 -5.53 2.08
C ARG A 53 -8.17 -5.37 0.77
N GLN A 54 -9.27 -4.63 0.79
CA GLN A 54 -10.07 -4.38 -0.41
C GLN A 54 -9.32 -3.47 -1.39
N VAL A 55 -8.59 -2.48 -0.86
CA VAL A 55 -7.84 -1.51 -1.66
C VAL A 55 -6.57 -2.12 -2.24
N TRP A 56 -6.00 -3.15 -1.61
CA TRP A 56 -4.77 -3.82 -2.05
C TRP A 56 -4.91 -4.45 -3.43
N ASP A 57 -5.93 -5.28 -3.66
CA ASP A 57 -6.13 -5.97 -4.93
C ASP A 57 -6.35 -4.98 -6.08
N GLU A 58 -7.12 -3.91 -5.85
CA GLU A 58 -7.36 -2.85 -6.83
C GLU A 58 -6.08 -2.05 -7.12
N LEU A 59 -5.31 -1.70 -6.09
CA LEU A 59 -4.02 -1.03 -6.22
C LEU A 59 -3.03 -1.87 -7.00
N LEU A 60 -2.94 -3.17 -6.70
CA LEU A 60 -2.03 -4.07 -7.39
C LEU A 60 -2.42 -4.18 -8.86
N ALA A 61 -3.71 -4.37 -9.16
CA ALA A 61 -4.21 -4.45 -10.53
C ALA A 61 -3.99 -3.14 -11.31
N GLN A 62 -4.13 -1.97 -10.68
CA GLN A 62 -3.83 -0.69 -11.32
C GLN A 62 -2.32 -0.51 -11.52
N HIS A 63 -1.52 -0.81 -10.51
CA HIS A 63 -0.08 -0.70 -10.54
C HIS A 63 0.55 -1.62 -11.59
N THR A 64 0.14 -2.89 -11.67
CA THR A 64 0.58 -3.82 -12.72
C THR A 64 0.19 -3.32 -14.12
N ARG A 65 -0.98 -2.70 -14.28
CA ARG A 65 -1.38 -2.08 -15.56
C ARG A 65 -0.49 -0.89 -15.94
N SER A 66 -0.13 -0.05 -14.98
CA SER A 66 0.81 1.06 -15.21
C SER A 66 2.25 0.60 -15.44
N HIS A 67 2.66 -0.54 -14.87
CA HIS A 67 3.98 -1.13 -15.06
C HIS A 67 4.11 -1.98 -16.32
N ARG A 68 3.01 -2.35 -16.96
CA ARG A 68 3.07 -2.94 -18.30
C ARG A 68 3.62 -1.87 -19.23
N PRO A 69 4.83 -2.02 -19.79
CA PRO A 69 5.26 -1.12 -20.84
C PRO A 69 4.24 -1.24 -21.96
N GLU A 70 3.80 -0.11 -22.51
CA GLU A 70 3.28 -0.10 -23.88
C GLU A 70 4.32 -0.82 -24.73
N ALA A 71 4.00 -2.04 -25.13
CA ALA A 71 4.79 -2.79 -26.07
C ALA A 71 4.48 -2.18 -27.43
N GLU A 72 5.35 -1.28 -27.87
CA GLU A 72 5.50 -0.90 -29.28
C GLU A 72 6.97 -0.96 -29.68
#